data_AF-A0A1S8BBP9-F1
#
_entry.id   AF-A0A1S8BBP9-F1
#
_cell.length_a   1.000
_cell.length_b   1.000
_cell.length_c   1.000
_cell.angle_alpha   90.00
_cell.angle_beta   90.00
_cell.angle_gamma   90.00
#
_symmetry.space_group_name_H-M   'P 1'
#
loop_
_entity.id
_entity.type
_entity.pdbx_description
1 polymer ?
#
loop_
_entity_poly.entity_id
_entity_poly.type
_entity_poly.pdbx_seq_one_letter_code
_entity_poly.pdbx_strand_id
1 'polypeptide(L)'
;MAIFAYPPPPPPPYANASPRPSIIRAPSRSRSLNPPLLVHRNRSLSIRSSKNKDAGGDSYANGAKGAPKHRFTMASLRGMQQPELSKRLYKLIKSENHAISAHETAGRERSSVASQLSEWGEATGDDAVSDVSDKLGVLMAEMAEQEDMFAQNLEDYRGVLKQIRNTESSVQPSRDHKAKVADEIAKLKYKEPSNTKIVQLEQELVRAEAQSLVAEAQLTNITRQKFKEAYDLHLAAVIERAEKQAMLAKHARRVLNLLDDSPIVPGEAHPTYGSESTGRDILNDAEDELRAWQPRYEPITTSAASLGSNAMPTSSSGAGGIVNTTSEYAHGGEVQQSQVDSDVHPAYREQVRRASGSSAGGERKQQQNPPYPISEAESSVVA
;
A
#
# COMPACT_ATOMS: atom_id res chain seq x y z
N MET A 1 -59.85 -24.71 33.96
CA MET A 1 -58.38 -24.59 33.77
C MET A 1 -57.73 -25.82 34.36
N ALA A 2 -56.95 -26.55 33.58
CA ALA A 2 -56.12 -27.66 34.04
C ALA A 2 -54.72 -27.46 33.46
N ILE A 3 -53.69 -27.53 34.30
CA ILE A 3 -52.31 -27.24 33.92
C ILE A 3 -51.59 -28.58 33.72
N PHE A 4 -51.22 -28.89 32.47
CA PHE A 4 -50.36 -30.04 32.16
C PHE A 4 -48.90 -29.63 32.31
N ALA A 5 -48.18 -30.30 33.21
CA ALA A 5 -46.73 -30.19 33.35
C ALA A 5 -46.05 -31.30 32.53
N TYR A 6 -45.03 -30.94 31.73
CA TYR A 6 -44.17 -31.89 31.04
C TYR A 6 -42.92 -32.22 31.90
N PRO A 7 -42.45 -33.48 31.92
CA PRO A 7 -41.22 -33.86 32.63
C PRO A 7 -39.95 -33.51 31.82
N PRO A 8 -38.81 -33.25 32.47
CA PRO A 8 -37.55 -32.90 31.82
C PRO A 8 -36.80 -34.11 31.22
N PRO A 9 -35.92 -33.89 30.22
CA PRO A 9 -35.15 -34.96 29.55
C PRO A 9 -33.91 -35.43 30.33
N PRO A 10 -33.39 -36.65 30.05
CA PRO A 10 -32.22 -37.23 30.73
C PRO A 10 -30.87 -36.69 30.20
N PRO A 11 -29.79 -36.74 31.00
CA PRO A 11 -28.46 -36.25 30.64
C PRO A 11 -27.66 -37.21 29.73
N PRO A 12 -26.67 -36.71 28.95
CA PRO A 12 -25.83 -37.51 28.06
C PRO A 12 -24.73 -38.30 28.78
N PRO A 13 -24.19 -39.38 28.17
CA PRO A 13 -23.18 -40.25 28.78
C PRO A 13 -21.76 -39.67 28.73
N TYR A 14 -20.97 -39.99 29.75
CA TYR A 14 -19.56 -39.62 29.87
C TYR A 14 -18.66 -40.37 28.87
N ALA A 15 -17.73 -39.65 28.23
CA ALA A 15 -16.65 -40.23 27.44
C ALA A 15 -15.28 -39.79 28.01
N ASN A 16 -14.50 -40.78 28.46
CA ASN A 16 -13.10 -40.61 28.86
C ASN A 16 -12.19 -40.55 27.63
N ALA A 17 -11.22 -39.63 27.61
CA ALA A 17 -9.79 -39.88 27.37
C ALA A 17 -9.04 -38.60 26.94
N SER A 18 -8.01 -38.23 27.70
CA SER A 18 -6.99 -37.24 27.28
C SER A 18 -5.75 -37.95 26.72
N PRO A 19 -5.05 -37.37 25.75
CA PRO A 19 -3.62 -37.56 25.58
C PRO A 19 -2.83 -36.33 26.06
N ARG A 20 -1.64 -36.56 26.63
CA ARG A 20 -0.73 -35.51 27.13
C ARG A 20 -0.01 -34.80 25.99
N PRO A 21 0.35 -33.50 26.13
CA PRO A 21 1.30 -32.87 25.22
C PRO A 21 2.74 -33.32 25.50
N SER A 22 3.50 -33.58 24.42
CA SER A 22 4.92 -33.93 24.45
C SER A 22 5.81 -32.70 24.55
N ILE A 23 6.82 -32.76 25.42
CA ILE A 23 7.83 -31.71 25.60
C ILE A 23 8.80 -31.72 24.41
N ILE A 24 8.86 -30.63 23.64
CA ILE A 24 9.99 -30.32 22.76
C ILE A 24 10.49 -28.91 23.09
N ARG A 25 11.73 -28.85 23.58
CA ARG A 25 12.44 -27.64 23.99
C ARG A 25 13.39 -27.21 22.86
N ALA A 26 13.19 -26.01 22.32
CA ALA A 26 14.09 -25.37 21.35
C ALA A 26 14.68 -24.07 21.95
N PRO A 27 15.83 -23.57 21.45
CA PRO A 27 16.78 -22.86 22.30
C PRO A 27 16.51 -21.37 22.50
N SER A 28 16.73 -20.91 23.74
CA SER A 28 16.70 -19.51 24.12
C SER A 28 17.74 -18.68 23.37
N ARG A 29 17.30 -17.60 22.70
CA ARG A 29 18.15 -16.45 22.39
C ARG A 29 17.85 -15.35 23.40
N SER A 30 18.61 -15.32 24.48
CA SER A 30 18.61 -14.24 25.45
C SER A 30 19.11 -12.95 24.79
N ARG A 31 18.24 -11.95 24.66
CA ARG A 31 18.66 -10.56 24.43
C ARG A 31 18.11 -9.70 25.56
N SER A 32 18.91 -9.64 26.64
CA SER A 32 18.64 -8.79 27.79
C SER A 32 18.59 -7.32 27.35
N LEU A 33 17.50 -6.64 27.70
CA LEU A 33 17.40 -5.17 27.60
C LEU A 33 18.24 -4.56 28.73
N ASN A 34 19.48 -4.19 28.42
CA ASN A 34 20.23 -3.25 29.27
C ASN A 34 19.74 -1.82 28.96
N PRO A 35 19.58 -0.95 29.98
CA PRO A 35 19.17 0.44 29.76
C PRO A 35 20.25 1.21 28.99
N PRO A 36 19.87 2.15 28.09
CA PRO A 36 20.85 2.96 27.37
C PRO A 36 21.52 3.97 28.30
N LEU A 37 22.84 4.03 28.24
CA LEU A 37 23.63 5.05 28.93
C LEU A 37 23.37 6.45 28.32
N LEU A 38 23.34 7.46 29.18
CA LEU A 38 23.23 8.88 28.80
C LEU A 38 24.36 9.31 27.85
N VAL A 39 24.07 9.35 26.54
CA VAL A 39 24.97 9.93 25.54
C VAL A 39 24.67 11.42 25.41
N HIS A 40 25.46 12.24 26.11
CA HIS A 40 25.45 13.69 26.00
C HIS A 40 25.83 14.11 24.56
N ARG A 41 24.89 14.66 23.79
CA ARG A 41 25.13 15.06 22.39
C ARG A 41 24.83 16.55 22.17
N ASN A 42 25.90 17.29 21.87
CA ASN A 42 25.92 18.75 21.82
C ASN A 42 24.91 19.35 20.82
N ARG A 43 24.18 20.39 21.24
CA ARG A 43 23.35 21.23 20.36
C ARG A 43 24.24 22.02 19.39
N SER A 44 24.19 21.69 18.09
CA SER A 44 24.67 22.59 17.03
C SER A 44 23.51 23.43 16.48
N LEU A 45 23.35 24.65 17.00
CA LEU A 45 22.34 25.62 16.54
C LEU A 45 22.66 26.11 15.12
N SER A 46 21.98 25.57 14.10
CA SER A 46 22.14 26.04 12.71
C SER A 46 21.31 27.29 12.42
N ILE A 47 21.76 28.45 12.90
CA ILE A 47 21.23 29.75 12.47
C ILE A 47 21.66 29.99 11.02
N ARG A 48 20.71 29.86 10.08
CA ARG A 48 20.97 30.16 8.66
C ARG A 48 20.99 31.68 8.44
N SER A 49 22.18 32.27 8.49
CA SER A 49 22.42 33.67 8.17
C SER A 49 22.29 33.95 6.67
N SER A 50 21.19 34.58 6.25
CA SER A 50 21.07 35.14 4.90
C SER A 50 21.85 36.46 4.81
N LYS A 51 23.07 36.40 4.30
CA LYS A 51 23.90 37.58 4.05
C LYS A 51 23.55 38.20 2.69
N ASN A 52 23.00 39.41 2.68
CA ASN A 52 23.28 40.34 1.58
C ASN A 52 23.31 41.81 2.06
N LYS A 53 24.39 42.48 1.69
CA LYS A 53 24.70 43.92 1.77
C LYS A 53 24.39 44.52 0.39
N ASP A 54 24.26 45.82 0.14
CA ASP A 54 24.10 47.06 0.92
C ASP A 54 23.39 48.04 -0.06
N ALA A 55 22.40 48.82 0.38
CA ALA A 55 21.96 50.06 -0.31
C ALA A 55 21.01 50.84 0.60
N GLY A 56 21.34 52.10 0.92
CA GLY A 56 20.52 52.96 1.77
C GLY A 56 19.46 53.77 1.01
N GLY A 57 18.66 54.53 1.74
CA GLY A 57 17.69 55.47 1.19
C GLY A 57 16.43 55.58 2.06
N ASP A 58 16.30 56.69 2.77
CA ASP A 58 15.09 57.02 3.53
C ASP A 58 13.87 57.21 2.62
N SER A 59 12.67 56.89 3.11
CA SER A 59 11.52 57.82 3.17
C SER A 59 10.16 57.11 3.31
N TYR A 60 9.20 57.87 3.85
CA TYR A 60 7.83 57.47 4.13
C TYR A 60 6.98 57.33 2.86
N ALA A 61 6.24 56.21 2.68
CA ALA A 61 4.99 56.22 1.91
C ALA A 61 4.07 55.02 2.20
N ASN A 62 2.79 55.35 2.36
CA ASN A 62 1.60 54.49 2.44
C ASN A 62 1.40 53.60 1.17
N GLY A 63 0.94 52.35 1.29
CA GLY A 63 0.53 51.57 0.11
C GLY A 63 0.24 50.06 0.26
N ALA A 64 -1.05 49.70 0.28
CA ALA A 64 -1.66 48.43 -0.18
C ALA A 64 -1.15 47.05 0.34
N LYS A 65 -2.04 46.34 1.05
CA LYS A 65 -1.92 44.89 1.31
C LYS A 65 -2.04 44.08 0.01
N GLY A 66 -0.94 43.51 -0.48
CA GLY A 66 -0.93 42.58 -1.60
C GLY A 66 -1.28 41.14 -1.18
N ALA A 67 -2.32 40.56 -1.77
CA ALA A 67 -2.70 39.15 -1.56
C ALA A 67 -1.61 38.17 -2.06
N PRO A 68 -1.48 36.96 -1.46
CA PRO A 68 -0.46 36.00 -1.85
C PRO A 68 -0.67 35.50 -3.28
N LYS A 69 0.25 35.83 -4.18
CA LYS A 69 0.21 35.38 -5.58
C LYS A 69 0.46 33.86 -5.64
N HIS A 70 -0.58 33.09 -5.93
CA HIS A 70 -0.45 31.66 -6.24
C HIS A 70 0.49 31.45 -7.44
N ARG A 71 1.71 30.98 -7.16
CA ARG A 71 2.64 30.52 -8.20
C ARG A 71 2.14 29.22 -8.79
N PHE A 72 1.52 29.29 -9.97
CA PHE A 72 1.27 28.13 -10.82
C PHE A 72 2.62 27.51 -11.22
N THR A 73 3.02 26.43 -10.55
CA THR A 73 4.22 25.66 -10.91
C THR A 73 3.87 24.68 -12.04
N MET A 74 4.81 24.42 -12.95
CA MET A 74 4.62 23.43 -14.03
C MET A 74 4.28 22.02 -13.53
N ALA A 75 4.60 21.70 -12.27
CA ALA A 75 4.15 20.47 -11.61
C ALA A 75 2.62 20.33 -11.56
N SER A 76 1.88 21.45 -11.50
CA SER A 76 0.41 21.45 -11.51
C SER A 76 -0.16 21.08 -12.89
N LEU A 77 0.49 21.50 -13.98
CA LEU A 77 0.10 21.16 -15.35
C LEU A 77 0.33 19.68 -15.69
N ARG A 78 1.29 19.01 -15.04
CA ARG A 78 1.53 17.57 -15.21
C ARG A 78 0.37 16.69 -14.74
N GLY A 79 -0.51 17.21 -13.88
CA GLY A 79 -1.78 16.56 -13.51
C GLY A 79 -2.86 16.66 -14.59
N MET A 80 -2.74 17.59 -15.55
CA MET A 80 -3.71 17.80 -16.63
C MET A 80 -3.56 16.77 -17.77
N GLN A 81 -2.37 16.19 -17.94
CA GLN A 81 -2.02 15.17 -18.92
C GLN A 81 -2.25 13.72 -18.43
N GLN A 82 -3.04 13.51 -17.37
CA GLN A 82 -3.59 12.18 -17.10
C GLN A 82 -4.62 11.82 -18.21
N PRO A 83 -4.63 10.59 -18.74
CA PRO A 83 -5.75 10.12 -19.55
C PRO A 83 -7.09 10.24 -18.83
N GLU A 84 -8.19 10.39 -19.57
CA GLU A 84 -9.49 10.76 -18.97
C GLU A 84 -9.95 9.79 -17.88
N LEU A 85 -9.82 8.48 -18.16
CA LEU A 85 -10.28 7.42 -17.26
C LEU A 85 -9.47 7.38 -15.94
N SER A 86 -8.14 7.56 -16.00
CA SER A 86 -7.27 7.45 -14.80
C SER A 86 -7.35 8.66 -13.86
N LYS A 87 -7.93 9.79 -14.29
CA LYS A 87 -8.02 11.03 -13.49
C LYS A 87 -8.72 10.83 -12.15
N ARG A 88 -9.78 10.00 -12.11
CA ARG A 88 -10.59 9.79 -10.91
C ARG A 88 -9.81 8.99 -9.87
N LEU A 89 -9.22 7.87 -10.26
CA LEU A 89 -8.42 7.03 -9.38
C LEU A 89 -7.10 7.73 -8.98
N TYR A 90 -6.49 8.51 -9.87
CA TYR A 90 -5.36 9.39 -9.50
C TYR A 90 -5.73 10.40 -8.40
N LYS A 91 -6.93 11.00 -8.45
CA LYS A 91 -7.42 11.89 -7.38
C LYS A 91 -7.59 11.12 -6.06
N LEU A 92 -8.13 9.91 -6.08
CA LEU A 92 -8.26 9.04 -4.90
C LEU A 92 -6.89 8.70 -4.30
N ILE A 93 -5.96 8.16 -5.11
CA ILE A 93 -4.57 7.86 -4.69
C ILE A 93 -3.88 9.12 -4.12
N LYS A 94 -4.22 10.30 -4.63
CA LYS A 94 -3.72 11.56 -4.07
C LYS A 94 -4.34 11.86 -2.70
N SER A 95 -5.66 11.75 -2.51
CA SER A 95 -6.28 11.98 -1.19
C SER A 95 -5.82 10.97 -0.15
N GLU A 96 -5.65 9.70 -0.51
CA GLU A 96 -5.11 8.66 0.40
C GLU A 96 -3.72 9.03 0.93
N ASN A 97 -2.85 9.63 0.10
CA ASN A 97 -1.54 10.14 0.56
C ASN A 97 -1.68 11.20 1.66
N HIS A 98 -2.75 12.01 1.66
CA HIS A 98 -2.94 13.03 2.69
C HIS A 98 -3.46 12.41 3.99
N ALA A 99 -4.26 11.34 3.89
CA ALA A 99 -4.68 10.55 5.05
C ALA A 99 -3.49 9.82 5.69
N ILE A 100 -2.66 9.13 4.90
CA ILE A 100 -1.43 8.46 5.36
C ILE A 100 -0.52 9.45 6.11
N SER A 101 -0.18 10.59 5.50
CA SER A 101 0.66 11.60 6.17
C SER A 101 0.00 12.25 7.41
N ALA A 102 -1.32 12.19 7.54
CA ALA A 102 -2.01 12.58 8.78
C ALA A 102 -1.85 11.53 9.88
N HIS A 103 -1.89 10.23 9.56
CA HIS A 103 -1.60 9.14 10.50
C HIS A 103 -0.14 9.15 10.96
N GLU A 104 0.83 9.27 10.03
CA GLU A 104 2.26 9.47 10.37
C GLU A 104 2.48 10.66 11.32
N THR A 105 1.73 11.76 11.11
CA THR A 105 1.81 12.94 11.97
C THR A 105 1.17 12.68 13.33
N ALA A 106 0.01 12.03 13.38
CA ALA A 106 -0.65 11.65 14.63
C ALA A 106 0.21 10.72 15.49
N GLY A 107 0.96 9.79 14.88
CA GLY A 107 1.95 8.95 15.57
C GLY A 107 3.06 9.81 16.21
N ARG A 108 3.74 10.65 15.43
CA ARG A 108 4.80 11.55 15.94
C ARG A 108 4.31 12.46 17.07
N GLU A 109 3.15 13.10 16.91
CA GLU A 109 2.59 13.97 17.95
C GLU A 109 2.20 13.17 19.20
N ARG A 110 1.64 11.96 19.07
CA ARG A 110 1.32 11.09 20.22
C ARG A 110 2.58 10.66 20.99
N SER A 111 3.68 10.35 20.30
CA SER A 111 4.98 10.05 20.93
C SER A 111 5.57 11.27 21.67
N SER A 112 5.41 12.47 21.10
CA SER A 112 5.76 13.74 21.76
C SER A 112 4.94 13.97 23.03
N VAL A 113 3.62 13.77 22.98
CA VAL A 113 2.72 13.89 24.15
C VAL A 113 3.05 12.86 25.22
N ALA A 114 3.37 11.61 24.83
CA ALA A 114 3.78 10.56 25.76
C ALA A 114 5.05 10.96 26.55
N SER A 115 6.01 11.59 25.87
CA SER A 115 7.26 12.06 26.50
C SER A 115 7.01 13.23 27.45
N GLN A 116 6.17 14.19 27.04
CA GLN A 116 5.78 15.34 27.85
C GLN A 116 4.96 14.94 29.09
N LEU A 117 4.15 13.88 29.01
CA LEU A 117 3.39 13.35 30.14
C LEU A 117 4.31 12.84 31.25
N SER A 118 5.34 12.05 30.88
CA SER A 118 6.33 11.53 31.83
C SER A 118 7.19 12.65 32.45
N GLU A 119 7.67 13.60 31.62
CA GLU A 119 8.45 14.77 32.10
C GLU A 119 7.63 15.65 33.07
N TRP A 120 6.34 15.87 32.76
CA TRP A 120 5.45 16.61 33.64
C TRP A 120 5.21 15.89 34.97
N GLY A 121 4.99 14.58 34.94
CA GLY A 121 4.75 13.80 36.15
C GLY A 121 5.94 13.76 37.09
N GLU A 122 7.16 13.57 36.57
CA GLU A 122 8.40 13.70 37.36
C GLU A 122 8.50 15.09 38.02
N ALA A 123 8.16 16.15 37.29
CA ALA A 123 8.18 17.53 37.78
C ALA A 123 7.13 17.85 38.86
N THR A 124 6.18 16.96 39.15
CA THR A 124 5.21 17.16 40.25
C THR A 124 5.82 16.96 41.63
N GLY A 125 6.87 16.12 41.75
CA GLY A 125 7.42 15.69 43.03
C GLY A 125 6.53 14.73 43.82
N ASP A 126 5.49 14.17 43.20
CA ASP A 126 4.63 13.12 43.76
C ASP A 126 5.03 11.77 43.16
N ASP A 127 5.50 10.83 43.99
CA ASP A 127 6.00 9.52 43.57
C ASP A 127 4.93 8.68 42.82
N ALA A 128 3.66 8.80 43.21
CA ALA A 128 2.56 8.06 42.61
C ALA A 128 2.19 8.63 41.24
N VAL A 129 2.08 9.96 41.14
CA VAL A 129 1.82 10.65 39.86
C VAL A 129 2.99 10.44 38.90
N SER A 130 4.23 10.50 39.39
CA SER A 130 5.43 10.24 38.61
C SER A 130 5.42 8.83 38.00
N ASP A 131 5.27 7.77 38.80
CA ASP A 131 5.26 6.39 38.29
C ASP A 131 4.07 6.13 37.34
N VAL A 132 2.86 6.57 37.69
CA VAL A 132 1.66 6.42 36.84
C VAL A 132 1.81 7.14 35.51
N SER A 133 2.36 8.37 35.51
CA SER A 133 2.61 9.13 34.28
C SER A 133 3.64 8.47 33.37
N ASP A 134 4.70 7.88 33.92
CA ASP A 134 5.73 7.15 33.17
C ASP A 134 5.15 5.89 32.51
N LYS A 135 4.37 5.07 33.25
CA LYS A 135 3.73 3.88 32.67
C LYS A 135 2.67 4.25 31.62
N LEU A 136 1.93 5.34 31.81
CA LEU A 136 1.04 5.88 30.79
C LEU A 136 1.81 6.38 29.56
N GLY A 137 2.96 7.04 29.75
CA GLY A 137 3.87 7.45 28.69
C GLY A 137 4.33 6.28 27.84
N VAL A 138 4.77 5.17 28.46
CA VAL A 138 5.14 3.94 27.73
C VAL A 138 3.98 3.41 26.88
N LEU A 139 2.78 3.29 27.45
CA LEU A 139 1.60 2.80 26.72
C LEU A 139 1.17 3.76 25.61
N MET A 140 1.27 5.08 25.81
CA MET A 140 0.96 6.09 24.78
C MET A 140 2.00 6.12 23.66
N ALA A 141 3.28 5.83 23.97
CA ALA A 141 4.33 5.67 22.97
C ALA A 141 4.12 4.41 22.12
N GLU A 142 3.70 3.29 22.72
CA GLU A 142 3.31 2.09 21.97
C GLU A 142 2.06 2.35 21.12
N MET A 143 1.07 3.10 21.64
CA MET A 143 -0.05 3.58 20.82
C MET A 143 0.38 4.51 19.68
N ALA A 144 1.57 5.11 19.71
CA ALA A 144 2.12 5.90 18.60
C ALA A 144 2.76 5.00 17.53
N GLU A 145 3.52 3.97 17.94
CA GLU A 145 4.11 2.97 17.04
C GLU A 145 3.02 2.24 16.24
N GLN A 146 1.91 1.84 16.89
CA GLN A 146 0.76 1.23 16.21
C GLN A 146 0.03 2.19 15.23
N GLU A 147 0.28 3.50 15.29
CA GLU A 147 -0.23 4.47 14.30
C GLU A 147 0.71 4.58 13.08
N ASP A 148 2.03 4.46 13.29
CA ASP A 148 3.03 4.47 12.20
C ASP A 148 2.97 3.17 11.38
N MET A 149 2.89 2.00 12.04
CA MET A 149 2.65 0.71 11.38
C MET A 149 1.38 0.71 10.52
N PHE A 150 0.31 1.36 10.99
CA PHE A 150 -0.91 1.52 10.22
C PHE A 150 -0.71 2.43 9.00
N ALA A 151 0.04 3.53 9.13
CA ALA A 151 0.37 4.40 8.00
C ALA A 151 1.18 3.64 6.93
N GLN A 152 2.11 2.77 7.33
CA GLN A 152 2.86 1.91 6.41
C GLN A 152 1.94 0.91 5.68
N ASN A 153 1.07 0.20 6.40
CA ASN A 153 0.11 -0.74 5.79
C ASN A 153 -0.86 -0.04 4.81
N LEU A 154 -1.24 1.21 5.07
CA LEU A 154 -2.03 2.02 4.13
C LEU A 154 -1.26 2.39 2.85
N GLU A 155 0.07 2.56 2.90
CA GLU A 155 0.88 2.80 1.71
C GLU A 155 0.99 1.55 0.82
N ASP A 156 0.94 0.34 1.39
CA ASP A 156 0.85 -0.92 0.65
C ASP A 156 -0.50 -1.05 -0.09
N TYR A 157 -1.62 -0.83 0.61
CA TYR A 157 -2.97 -0.69 0.00
C TYR A 157 -2.95 0.30 -1.17
N ARG A 158 -2.37 1.49 -0.93
CA ARG A 158 -2.24 2.53 -1.93
C ARG A 158 -1.30 2.13 -3.08
N GLY A 159 -0.31 1.29 -2.81
CA GLY A 159 0.52 0.59 -3.79
C GLY A 159 -0.31 -0.23 -4.77
N VAL A 160 -1.28 -1.00 -4.28
CA VAL A 160 -2.20 -1.79 -5.11
C VAL A 160 -3.11 -0.88 -5.96
N LEU A 161 -3.65 0.21 -5.40
CA LEU A 161 -4.43 1.19 -6.18
C LEU A 161 -3.61 1.84 -7.31
N LYS A 162 -2.31 2.10 -7.08
CA LYS A 162 -1.42 2.60 -8.14
C LYS A 162 -1.32 1.62 -9.32
N GLN A 163 -1.38 0.31 -9.09
CA GLN A 163 -1.35 -0.71 -10.14
C GLN A 163 -2.58 -0.60 -11.04
N ILE A 164 -3.80 -0.54 -10.46
CA ILE A 164 -5.06 -0.35 -11.22
C ILE A 164 -4.96 0.89 -12.12
N ARG A 165 -4.57 2.04 -11.55
CA ARG A 165 -4.42 3.31 -12.28
C ARG A 165 -3.35 3.27 -13.38
N ASN A 166 -2.33 2.43 -13.23
CA ASN A 166 -1.34 2.19 -14.29
C ASN A 166 -1.95 1.36 -15.43
N THR A 167 -2.73 0.31 -15.12
CA THR A 167 -3.48 -0.48 -16.12
C THR A 167 -4.52 0.38 -16.86
N GLU A 168 -5.26 1.22 -16.14
CA GLU A 168 -6.19 2.21 -16.70
C GLU A 168 -5.50 3.16 -17.70
N SER A 169 -4.25 3.52 -17.43
CA SER A 169 -3.44 4.36 -18.31
C SER A 169 -2.90 3.59 -19.52
N SER A 170 -2.53 2.31 -19.35
CA SER A 170 -1.93 1.50 -20.41
C SER A 170 -2.91 1.06 -21.50
N VAL A 171 -4.22 1.05 -21.24
CA VAL A 171 -5.23 0.73 -22.29
C VAL A 171 -5.54 1.91 -23.22
N GLN A 172 -5.19 3.13 -22.83
CA GLN A 172 -5.57 4.35 -23.55
C GLN A 172 -5.01 4.41 -24.98
N PRO A 173 -3.73 4.04 -25.24
CA PRO A 173 -3.22 3.96 -26.61
C PRO A 173 -4.02 3.03 -27.54
N SER A 174 -4.63 1.96 -27.00
CA SER A 174 -5.48 1.06 -27.80
C SER A 174 -6.81 1.74 -28.18
N ARG A 175 -7.40 2.50 -27.25
CA ARG A 175 -8.60 3.31 -27.52
C ARG A 175 -8.33 4.41 -28.53
N ASP A 176 -7.25 5.16 -28.33
CA ASP A 176 -6.83 6.27 -29.20
C ASP A 176 -6.50 5.77 -30.61
N HIS A 177 -5.83 4.61 -30.74
CA HIS A 177 -5.55 3.99 -32.03
C HIS A 177 -6.84 3.60 -32.77
N LYS A 178 -7.78 2.92 -32.09
CA LYS A 178 -9.08 2.55 -32.69
C LYS A 178 -9.87 3.78 -33.16
N ALA A 179 -9.96 4.81 -32.31
CA ALA A 179 -10.65 6.06 -32.65
C ALA A 179 -10.00 6.73 -33.87
N LYS A 180 -8.68 6.82 -33.91
CA LYS A 180 -7.93 7.40 -35.03
C LYS A 180 -8.19 6.66 -36.36
N VAL A 181 -8.18 5.32 -36.36
CA VAL A 181 -8.46 4.53 -37.58
C VAL A 181 -9.90 4.77 -38.05
N ALA A 182 -10.88 4.80 -37.13
CA ALA A 182 -12.27 5.10 -37.46
C ALA A 182 -12.45 6.52 -38.05
N ASP A 183 -11.78 7.53 -37.50
CA ASP A 183 -11.79 8.91 -38.01
C ASP A 183 -11.15 9.01 -39.40
N GLU A 184 -10.05 8.29 -39.66
CA GLU A 184 -9.40 8.24 -40.97
C GLU A 184 -10.31 7.59 -42.03
N ILE A 185 -11.03 6.51 -41.68
CA ILE A 185 -12.06 5.90 -42.55
C ILE A 185 -13.19 6.89 -42.85
N ALA A 186 -13.76 7.54 -41.82
CA ALA A 186 -14.86 8.48 -41.97
C ALA A 186 -14.46 9.67 -42.88
N LYS A 187 -13.26 10.19 -42.68
CA LYS A 187 -12.68 11.27 -43.49
C LYS A 187 -12.45 10.87 -44.95
N LEU A 188 -11.96 9.66 -45.20
CA LEU A 188 -11.76 9.16 -46.57
C LEU A 188 -13.09 8.83 -47.26
N LYS A 189 -14.05 8.20 -46.58
CA LYS A 189 -15.40 7.96 -47.11
C LYS A 189 -16.13 9.26 -47.50
N TYR A 190 -15.92 10.33 -46.75
CA TYR A 190 -16.50 11.65 -47.07
C TYR A 190 -15.81 12.37 -48.24
N LYS A 191 -14.47 12.30 -48.35
CA LYS A 191 -13.71 13.08 -49.34
C LYS A 191 -13.40 12.34 -50.64
N GLU A 192 -13.10 11.04 -50.54
CA GLU A 192 -12.56 10.21 -51.63
C GLU A 192 -13.15 8.79 -51.54
N PRO A 193 -14.47 8.61 -51.77
CA PRO A 193 -15.15 7.34 -51.53
C PRO A 193 -14.67 6.16 -52.40
N SER A 194 -13.96 6.44 -53.50
CA SER A 194 -13.34 5.45 -54.39
C SER A 194 -11.89 5.08 -54.01
N ASN A 195 -11.35 5.63 -52.91
CA ASN A 195 -9.96 5.40 -52.51
C ASN A 195 -9.77 3.97 -51.96
N THR A 196 -8.90 3.18 -52.61
CA THR A 196 -8.62 1.77 -52.26
C THR A 196 -8.06 1.58 -50.85
N LYS A 197 -7.52 2.64 -50.22
CA LYS A 197 -7.08 2.62 -48.81
C LYS A 197 -8.22 2.43 -47.82
N ILE A 198 -9.48 2.70 -48.19
CA ILE A 198 -10.64 2.50 -47.31
C ILE A 198 -10.71 1.03 -46.86
N VAL A 199 -10.57 0.08 -47.79
CA VAL A 199 -10.61 -1.36 -47.48
C VAL A 199 -9.45 -1.79 -46.57
N GLN A 200 -8.28 -1.18 -46.73
CA GLN A 200 -7.12 -1.45 -45.88
C GLN A 200 -7.34 -0.96 -44.45
N LEU A 201 -7.86 0.26 -44.30
CA LEU A 201 -8.20 0.84 -42.99
C LEU A 201 -9.37 0.11 -42.32
N GLU A 202 -10.36 -0.37 -43.07
CA GLU A 202 -11.44 -1.20 -42.52
C GLU A 202 -10.91 -2.51 -41.93
N GLN A 203 -9.95 -3.17 -42.59
CA GLN A 203 -9.28 -4.35 -42.05
C GLN A 203 -8.39 -4.01 -40.83
N GLU A 204 -7.77 -2.83 -40.82
CA GLU A 204 -7.03 -2.30 -39.66
C GLU A 204 -7.96 -1.99 -38.48
N LEU A 205 -9.16 -1.46 -38.74
CA LEU A 205 -10.18 -1.18 -37.71
C LEU A 205 -10.62 -2.47 -37.03
N VAL A 206 -10.92 -3.53 -37.77
CA VAL A 206 -11.28 -4.85 -37.20
C VAL A 206 -10.15 -5.38 -36.30
N ARG A 207 -8.88 -5.17 -36.68
CA ARG A 207 -7.73 -5.53 -35.84
C ARG A 207 -7.64 -4.66 -34.58
N ALA A 208 -7.83 -3.35 -34.69
CA ALA A 208 -7.80 -2.41 -33.57
C ALA A 208 -8.98 -2.63 -32.60
N GLU A 209 -10.15 -3.03 -33.11
CA GLU A 209 -11.31 -3.45 -32.32
C GLU A 209 -11.02 -4.72 -31.51
N ALA A 210 -10.47 -5.76 -32.14
CA ALA A 210 -10.08 -6.98 -31.45
C ALA A 210 -9.04 -6.71 -30.33
N GLN A 211 -8.04 -5.86 -30.60
CA GLN A 211 -7.06 -5.43 -29.60
C GLN A 211 -7.71 -4.63 -28.46
N SER A 212 -8.61 -3.71 -28.79
CA SER A 212 -9.38 -2.93 -27.81
C SER A 212 -10.22 -3.83 -26.91
N LEU A 213 -10.91 -4.84 -27.47
CA LEU A 213 -11.71 -5.80 -26.68
C LEU A 213 -10.86 -6.59 -25.68
N VAL A 214 -9.67 -7.06 -26.08
CA VAL A 214 -8.74 -7.75 -25.17
C VAL A 214 -8.27 -6.79 -24.08
N ALA A 215 -7.86 -5.56 -24.43
CA ALA A 215 -7.39 -4.57 -23.46
C ALA A 215 -8.46 -4.19 -22.41
N GLU A 216 -9.73 -4.00 -22.83
CA GLU A 216 -10.84 -3.72 -21.91
C GLU A 216 -11.16 -4.92 -20.99
N ALA A 217 -11.09 -6.14 -21.51
CA ALA A 217 -11.28 -7.36 -20.71
C ALA A 217 -10.18 -7.52 -19.65
N GLN A 218 -8.92 -7.29 -20.04
CA GLN A 218 -7.77 -7.28 -19.12
C GLN A 218 -7.90 -6.20 -18.06
N LEU A 219 -8.23 -4.96 -18.43
CA LEU A 219 -8.50 -3.88 -17.47
C LEU A 219 -9.59 -4.29 -16.47
N THR A 220 -10.68 -4.86 -16.96
CA THR A 220 -11.82 -5.28 -16.13
C THR A 220 -11.40 -6.35 -15.11
N ASN A 221 -10.63 -7.35 -15.54
CA ASN A 221 -10.19 -8.45 -14.69
C ASN A 221 -9.15 -7.98 -13.65
N ILE A 222 -8.13 -7.23 -14.08
CA ILE A 222 -7.10 -6.66 -13.20
C ILE A 222 -7.75 -5.72 -12.17
N THR A 223 -8.67 -4.84 -12.60
CA THR A 223 -9.37 -3.92 -11.69
C THR A 223 -10.13 -4.68 -10.62
N ARG A 224 -10.88 -5.74 -10.96
CA ARG A 224 -11.61 -6.55 -9.96
C ARG A 224 -10.66 -7.25 -8.99
N GLN A 225 -9.60 -7.88 -9.50
CA GLN A 225 -8.61 -8.58 -8.68
C GLN A 225 -7.92 -7.61 -7.71
N LYS A 226 -7.36 -6.52 -8.25
CA LYS A 226 -6.56 -5.57 -7.48
C LYS A 226 -7.41 -4.68 -6.57
N PHE A 227 -8.66 -4.38 -6.91
CA PHE A 227 -9.58 -3.70 -5.99
C PHE A 227 -9.86 -4.57 -4.75
N LYS A 228 -10.06 -5.88 -4.95
CA LYS A 228 -10.30 -6.83 -3.87
C LYS A 228 -9.07 -6.98 -2.97
N GLU A 229 -7.89 -7.16 -3.56
CA GLU A 229 -6.59 -7.20 -2.87
C GLU A 229 -6.30 -5.90 -2.09
N ALA A 230 -6.57 -4.73 -2.68
CA ALA A 230 -6.35 -3.44 -2.04
C ALA A 230 -7.19 -3.29 -0.76
N TYR A 231 -8.50 -3.57 -0.84
CA TYR A 231 -9.38 -3.42 0.33
C TYR A 231 -9.24 -4.53 1.35
N ASP A 232 -8.70 -5.70 0.99
CA ASP A 232 -8.26 -6.72 1.94
C ASP A 232 -7.17 -6.16 2.87
N LEU A 233 -6.07 -5.67 2.27
CA LEU A 233 -4.96 -5.03 3.00
C LEU A 233 -5.43 -3.86 3.88
N HIS A 234 -6.26 -2.97 3.32
CA HIS A 234 -6.78 -1.81 4.06
C HIS A 234 -7.62 -2.23 5.28
N LEU A 235 -8.56 -3.16 5.10
CA LEU A 235 -9.46 -3.56 6.19
C LEU A 235 -8.75 -4.41 7.24
N ALA A 236 -7.82 -5.29 6.83
CA ALA A 236 -6.92 -6.00 7.73
C ALA A 236 -6.14 -5.03 8.64
N ALA A 237 -5.52 -4.00 8.05
CA ALA A 237 -4.77 -2.98 8.79
C ALA A 237 -5.63 -2.16 9.75
N VAL A 238 -6.89 -1.84 9.37
CA VAL A 238 -7.85 -1.15 10.24
C VAL A 238 -8.23 -2.02 11.44
N ILE A 239 -8.48 -3.31 11.24
CA ILE A 239 -8.83 -4.26 12.31
C ILE A 239 -7.65 -4.40 13.28
N GLU A 240 -6.45 -4.67 12.77
CA GLU A 240 -5.24 -4.82 13.58
C GLU A 240 -4.97 -3.58 14.45
N ARG A 241 -4.98 -2.38 13.85
CA ARG A 241 -4.82 -1.13 14.59
C ARG A 241 -5.90 -0.98 15.66
N ALA A 242 -7.17 -1.21 15.33
CA ALA A 242 -8.28 -1.03 16.27
C ALA A 242 -8.17 -1.98 17.47
N GLU A 243 -7.83 -3.25 17.25
CA GLU A 243 -7.71 -4.26 18.30
C GLU A 243 -6.51 -3.98 19.21
N LYS A 244 -5.32 -3.71 18.65
CA LYS A 244 -4.11 -3.39 19.43
C LYS A 244 -4.25 -2.09 20.24
N GLN A 245 -4.83 -1.04 19.65
CA GLN A 245 -5.16 0.20 20.37
C GLN A 245 -6.17 -0.04 21.50
N ALA A 246 -7.15 -0.92 21.31
CA ALA A 246 -8.10 -1.28 22.36
C ALA A 246 -7.47 -2.10 23.51
N MET A 247 -6.45 -2.93 23.23
CA MET A 247 -5.65 -3.62 24.26
C MET A 247 -4.87 -2.61 25.10
N LEU A 248 -4.07 -1.75 24.45
CA LEU A 248 -3.29 -0.70 25.11
C LEU A 248 -4.15 0.24 25.97
N ALA A 249 -5.30 0.69 25.44
CA ALA A 249 -6.23 1.54 26.18
C ALA A 249 -6.83 0.86 27.43
N LYS A 250 -7.04 -0.46 27.42
CA LYS A 250 -7.49 -1.21 28.61
C LYS A 250 -6.39 -1.24 29.67
N HIS A 251 -5.15 -1.51 29.30
CA HIS A 251 -4.02 -1.52 30.24
C HIS A 251 -3.70 -0.13 30.78
N ALA A 252 -3.79 0.93 29.96
CA ALA A 252 -3.67 2.31 30.43
C ALA A 252 -4.73 2.63 31.49
N ARG A 253 -5.97 2.15 31.31
CA ARG A 253 -7.02 2.25 32.34
C ARG A 253 -6.78 1.36 33.56
N ARG A 254 -5.97 0.29 33.48
CA ARG A 254 -5.52 -0.47 34.66
C ARG A 254 -4.51 0.33 35.47
N VAL A 255 -3.52 0.94 34.81
CA VAL A 255 -2.50 1.82 35.44
C VAL A 255 -3.15 2.96 36.23
N LEU A 256 -4.23 3.56 35.72
CA LEU A 256 -4.96 4.62 36.44
C LEU A 256 -5.51 4.19 37.82
N ASN A 257 -5.80 2.90 38.05
CA ASN A 257 -6.27 2.43 39.38
C ASN A 257 -5.13 2.22 40.38
N LEU A 258 -3.88 2.53 40.02
CA LEU A 258 -2.75 2.54 40.95
C LEU A 258 -2.61 3.87 41.70
N LEU A 259 -3.28 4.93 41.21
CA LEU A 259 -3.34 6.25 41.83
C LEU A 259 -4.52 6.31 42.81
N ASP A 260 -4.23 6.67 44.07
CA ASP A 260 -5.26 6.98 45.07
C ASP A 260 -5.69 8.44 44.94
N ASP A 261 -6.96 8.70 44.61
CA ASP A 261 -7.54 10.03 44.49
C ASP A 261 -8.22 10.54 45.78
N SER A 262 -8.03 9.82 46.90
CA SER A 262 -8.55 10.21 48.21
C SER A 262 -8.02 11.59 48.64
N PRO A 263 -8.90 12.55 49.00
CA PRO A 263 -8.48 13.88 49.40
C PRO A 263 -7.84 13.88 50.80
N ILE A 264 -6.68 14.53 50.92
CA ILE A 264 -5.97 14.73 52.20
C ILE A 264 -6.40 16.00 52.92
N VAL A 265 -6.26 16.03 54.25
CA VAL A 265 -6.43 17.26 55.05
C VAL A 265 -5.20 18.16 54.88
N PRO A 266 -5.35 19.50 54.75
CA PRO A 266 -4.20 20.39 54.66
C PRO A 266 -3.22 20.25 55.84
N GLY A 267 -1.98 19.84 55.54
CA GLY A 267 -0.93 19.58 56.52
C GLY A 267 -0.66 18.09 56.77
N GLU A 268 -1.52 17.19 56.28
CA GLU A 268 -1.22 15.76 56.16
C GLU A 268 -0.45 15.47 54.86
N ALA A 269 0.22 14.32 54.80
CA ALA A 269 0.88 13.83 53.60
C ALA A 269 0.12 12.62 53.02
N HIS A 270 0.20 12.41 51.71
CA HIS A 270 -0.32 11.19 51.10
C HIS A 270 0.40 9.94 51.62
N PRO A 271 -0.25 8.76 51.63
CA PRO A 271 0.41 7.49 51.90
C PRO A 271 1.59 7.26 50.95
N THR A 272 2.64 6.58 51.43
CA THR A 272 3.79 6.21 50.59
C THR A 272 3.36 5.33 49.43
N TYR A 273 3.74 5.71 48.21
CA TYR A 273 3.45 4.93 47.01
C TYR A 273 4.17 3.57 47.04
N GLY A 274 3.46 2.51 46.68
CA GLY A 274 3.99 1.13 46.71
C GLY A 274 3.61 0.28 45.49
N SER A 275 2.97 0.88 44.47
CA SER A 275 2.36 0.14 43.35
C SER A 275 3.27 -0.03 42.14
N GLU A 276 4.54 0.39 42.19
CA GLU A 276 5.46 0.30 41.04
C GLU A 276 5.60 -1.11 40.46
N SER A 277 5.59 -2.15 41.29
CA SER A 277 5.68 -3.55 40.84
C SER A 277 4.44 -3.93 40.02
N THR A 278 3.24 -3.63 40.54
CA THR A 278 1.97 -3.79 39.85
C THR A 278 1.93 -2.99 38.55
N GLY A 279 2.51 -1.78 38.52
CA GLY A 279 2.64 -0.96 37.31
C GLY A 279 3.51 -1.62 36.24
N ARG A 280 4.65 -2.22 36.63
CA ARG A 280 5.50 -3.01 35.73
C ARG A 280 4.79 -4.26 35.23
N ASP A 281 4.04 -4.96 36.08
CA ASP A 281 3.27 -6.14 35.69
C ASP A 281 2.17 -5.82 34.66
N ILE A 282 1.50 -4.66 34.79
CA ILE A 282 0.52 -4.21 33.78
C ILE A 282 1.18 -3.92 32.42
N LEU A 283 2.43 -3.43 32.39
CA LEU A 283 3.16 -3.27 31.13
C LEU A 283 3.56 -4.62 30.52
N ASN A 284 3.99 -5.59 31.34
CA ASN A 284 4.30 -6.94 30.90
C ASN A 284 3.05 -7.63 30.30
N ASP A 285 1.90 -7.52 30.98
CA ASP A 285 0.61 -8.01 30.47
C ASP A 285 0.25 -7.40 29.11
N ALA A 286 0.50 -6.10 28.94
CA ALA A 286 0.24 -5.39 27.68
C ALA A 286 1.18 -5.86 26.55
N GLU A 287 2.46 -6.05 26.83
CA GLU A 287 3.43 -6.57 25.87
C GLU A 287 3.08 -8.00 25.44
N ASP A 288 2.72 -8.87 26.39
CA ASP A 288 2.38 -10.25 26.10
C ASP A 288 1.01 -10.38 25.39
N GLU A 289 0.01 -9.55 25.68
CA GLU A 289 -1.25 -9.51 24.92
C GLU A 289 -1.02 -9.01 23.48
N LEU A 290 -0.17 -8.00 23.28
CA LEU A 290 0.20 -7.53 21.93
C LEU A 290 1.00 -8.57 21.14
N ARG A 291 1.93 -9.30 21.78
CA ARG A 291 2.67 -10.42 21.16
C ARG A 291 1.79 -11.61 20.84
N ALA A 292 0.76 -11.86 21.65
CA ALA A 292 -0.22 -12.94 21.46
C ALA A 292 -1.35 -12.56 20.48
N TRP A 293 -1.42 -11.30 20.03
CA TRP A 293 -2.38 -10.88 19.02
C TRP A 293 -2.17 -11.64 17.70
N GLN A 294 -3.26 -12.06 17.10
CA GLN A 294 -3.29 -12.75 15.80
C GLN A 294 -4.54 -12.29 15.02
N PRO A 295 -4.47 -12.20 13.68
CA PRO A 295 -5.64 -11.92 12.85
C PRO A 295 -6.82 -12.88 13.11
N ARG A 296 -8.02 -12.35 13.35
CA ARG A 296 -9.26 -13.13 13.58
C ARG A 296 -10.41 -12.67 12.69
N TYR A 297 -10.18 -12.64 11.38
CA TYR A 297 -11.19 -12.34 10.37
C TYR A 297 -11.21 -13.42 9.28
N GLU A 298 -12.35 -13.59 8.61
CA GLU A 298 -12.50 -14.58 7.54
C GLU A 298 -11.66 -14.18 6.31
N PRO A 299 -10.86 -15.10 5.72
CA PRO A 299 -10.09 -14.81 4.51
C PRO A 299 -10.98 -14.39 3.34
N ILE A 300 -10.57 -13.33 2.63
CA ILE A 300 -11.32 -12.83 1.48
C ILE A 300 -11.21 -13.81 0.30
N THR A 301 -12.29 -14.53 0.02
CA THR A 301 -12.36 -15.57 -1.02
C THR A 301 -11.97 -15.04 -2.41
N THR A 302 -11.00 -15.65 -3.10
CA THR A 302 -10.57 -15.18 -4.43
C THR A 302 -10.70 -16.25 -5.52
N SER A 303 -11.43 -15.90 -6.58
CA SER A 303 -11.49 -16.68 -7.83
C SER A 303 -10.44 -16.24 -8.85
N ALA A 304 -9.60 -15.25 -8.51
CA ALA A 304 -8.59 -14.69 -9.41
C ALA A 304 -7.50 -15.70 -9.79
N ALA A 305 -7.35 -16.81 -9.06
CA ALA A 305 -6.46 -17.92 -9.41
C ALA A 305 -6.78 -18.58 -10.78
N SER A 306 -7.96 -18.34 -11.36
CA SER A 306 -8.33 -18.78 -12.71
C SER A 306 -7.78 -17.87 -13.83
N LEU A 307 -7.32 -16.65 -13.49
CA LEU A 307 -6.71 -15.72 -14.43
C LEU A 307 -5.29 -16.15 -14.77
N GLY A 308 -4.98 -16.28 -16.06
CA GLY A 308 -3.62 -16.53 -16.53
C GLY A 308 -2.75 -15.28 -16.45
N SER A 309 -1.47 -15.42 -16.80
CA SER A 309 -0.47 -14.32 -16.80
C SER A 309 -0.91 -13.04 -17.54
N ASN A 310 -1.76 -13.19 -18.56
CA ASN A 310 -2.32 -12.07 -19.33
C ASN A 310 -3.64 -11.52 -18.76
N ALA A 311 -4.00 -11.82 -17.51
CA ALA A 311 -5.28 -11.45 -16.88
C ALA A 311 -6.54 -11.82 -17.69
N MET A 312 -6.44 -12.87 -18.50
CA MET A 312 -7.56 -13.50 -19.20
C MET A 312 -7.86 -14.85 -18.53
N PRO A 313 -9.13 -15.31 -18.53
CA PRO A 313 -9.45 -16.63 -17.98
C PRO A 313 -8.69 -17.71 -18.73
N THR A 314 -8.02 -18.59 -17.99
CA THR A 314 -7.47 -19.82 -18.58
C THR A 314 -8.64 -20.76 -18.91
N SER A 315 -8.60 -21.43 -20.06
CA SER A 315 -9.64 -22.38 -20.47
C SER A 315 -9.52 -23.74 -19.74
N SER A 316 -9.12 -23.72 -18.46
CA SER A 316 -9.07 -24.89 -17.58
C SER A 316 -10.46 -25.16 -16.99
N SER A 317 -11.37 -25.62 -17.83
CA SER A 317 -12.67 -26.13 -17.38
C SER A 317 -12.48 -27.40 -16.56
N GLY A 318 -12.65 -27.31 -15.23
CA GLY A 318 -12.95 -28.46 -14.37
C GLY A 318 -11.86 -28.88 -13.38
N ALA A 319 -11.78 -28.19 -12.23
CA ALA A 319 -11.64 -28.81 -10.91
C ALA A 319 -11.84 -27.74 -9.81
N GLY A 320 -12.77 -27.95 -8.89
CA GLY A 320 -12.96 -27.08 -7.74
C GLY A 320 -11.87 -27.27 -6.69
N GLY A 321 -10.74 -26.57 -6.85
CA GLY A 321 -9.69 -26.50 -5.83
C GLY A 321 -9.84 -25.23 -4.99
N ILE A 322 -10.31 -25.37 -3.74
CA ILE A 322 -10.23 -24.28 -2.76
C ILE A 322 -8.76 -24.16 -2.33
N VAL A 323 -8.01 -23.28 -2.98
CA VAL A 323 -6.65 -22.94 -2.57
C VAL A 323 -6.73 -21.91 -1.45
N ASN A 324 -6.59 -22.39 -0.22
CA ASN A 324 -6.52 -21.54 0.96
C ASN A 324 -5.10 -20.95 1.07
N THR A 325 -4.82 -19.88 0.31
CA THR A 325 -3.54 -19.17 0.41
C THR A 325 -3.53 -18.33 1.69
N THR A 326 -3.06 -18.93 2.78
CA THR A 326 -2.58 -18.17 3.94
C THR A 326 -1.33 -17.40 3.52
N SER A 327 -1.47 -16.10 3.27
CA SER A 327 -0.35 -15.22 2.98
C SER A 327 0.43 -14.95 4.26
N GLU A 328 1.49 -15.73 4.50
CA GLU A 328 2.37 -15.58 5.65
C GLU A 328 3.30 -14.38 5.43
N TYR A 329 2.95 -13.23 6.02
CA TYR A 329 3.73 -11.99 5.93
C TYR A 329 4.98 -12.06 6.81
N ALA A 330 6.05 -12.66 6.29
CA ALA A 330 7.38 -12.59 6.87
C ALA A 330 8.13 -11.35 6.36
N HIS A 331 8.20 -10.29 7.17
CA HIS A 331 8.99 -9.09 6.89
C HIS A 331 10.43 -9.27 7.40
N GLY A 332 11.43 -9.12 6.52
CA GLY A 332 12.85 -9.11 6.91
C GLY A 332 13.81 -9.80 5.92
N GLY A 333 14.46 -9.01 5.07
CA GLY A 333 15.52 -9.48 4.17
C GLY A 333 16.28 -8.31 3.54
N GLU A 334 17.61 -8.33 3.62
CA GLU A 334 18.49 -7.23 3.20
C GLU A 334 18.38 -6.87 1.70
N VAL A 335 18.46 -5.57 1.40
CA VAL A 335 18.51 -5.05 0.04
C VAL A 335 19.91 -5.27 -0.54
N GLN A 336 20.19 -6.47 -1.05
CA GLN A 336 21.37 -6.70 -1.88
C GLN A 336 21.08 -6.28 -3.33
N GLN A 337 21.91 -5.38 -3.84
CA GLN A 337 21.71 -4.67 -5.10
C GLN A 337 21.97 -5.58 -6.32
N SER A 338 20.96 -6.34 -6.74
CA SER A 338 20.99 -7.13 -7.97
C SER A 338 20.44 -6.33 -9.15
N GLN A 339 21.23 -6.32 -10.23
CA GLN A 339 20.97 -5.61 -11.48
C GLN A 339 19.82 -6.30 -12.23
N VAL A 340 18.63 -5.68 -12.28
CA VAL A 340 17.47 -6.23 -13.01
C VAL A 340 17.53 -5.80 -14.47
N ASP A 341 17.85 -6.75 -15.34
CA ASP A 341 17.70 -6.60 -16.78
C ASP A 341 16.22 -6.45 -17.13
N SER A 342 15.88 -5.53 -18.05
CA SER A 342 14.48 -5.16 -18.27
C SER A 342 13.83 -6.00 -19.36
N ASP A 343 12.98 -6.95 -18.96
CA ASP A 343 12.17 -7.75 -19.88
C ASP A 343 11.12 -6.89 -20.60
N VAL A 344 11.49 -6.41 -21.78
CA VAL A 344 10.62 -5.61 -22.66
C VAL A 344 9.68 -6.51 -23.45
N HIS A 345 8.37 -6.22 -23.34
CA HIS A 345 7.29 -6.89 -24.05
C HIS A 345 7.56 -6.97 -25.58
N PRO A 346 7.31 -8.12 -26.25
CA PRO A 346 7.80 -8.40 -27.61
C PRO A 346 7.31 -7.44 -28.70
N ALA A 347 6.24 -6.68 -28.45
CA ALA A 347 5.73 -5.65 -29.36
C ALA A 347 6.68 -4.46 -29.60
N TYR A 348 7.75 -4.28 -28.81
CA TYR A 348 8.64 -3.11 -28.88
C TYR A 348 10.07 -3.41 -29.35
N ARG A 349 10.38 -4.65 -29.77
CA ARG A 349 11.75 -5.06 -30.11
C ARG A 349 12.31 -4.44 -31.39
N GLU A 350 11.45 -3.95 -32.28
CA GLU A 350 11.83 -3.65 -33.66
C GLU A 350 12.23 -2.18 -33.93
N GLN A 351 11.89 -1.25 -33.02
CA GLN A 351 12.13 0.19 -33.23
C GLN A 351 13.48 0.71 -32.70
N VAL A 352 14.22 -0.05 -31.88
CA VAL A 352 15.48 0.40 -31.26
C VAL A 352 16.72 0.19 -32.15
N ARG A 353 16.60 -0.56 -33.26
CA ARG A 353 17.74 -0.89 -34.15
C ARG A 353 17.94 0.02 -35.38
N ARG A 354 17.21 1.14 -35.48
CA ARG A 354 17.27 2.06 -36.65
C ARG A 354 17.44 3.55 -36.30
N ALA A 355 18.39 3.90 -35.42
CA ALA A 355 18.99 5.25 -35.39
C ALA A 355 20.23 5.37 -34.47
N SER A 356 21.43 5.03 -34.97
CA SER A 356 22.71 5.74 -34.73
C SER A 356 23.92 4.85 -35.09
N GLY A 357 24.83 5.37 -35.91
CA GLY A 357 26.03 4.65 -36.38
C GLY A 357 26.32 4.93 -37.85
N SER A 358 27.27 5.83 -38.13
CA SER A 358 27.64 6.27 -39.47
C SER A 358 29.02 5.75 -39.88
N SER A 359 29.22 5.55 -41.19
CA SER A 359 30.50 5.59 -41.92
C SER A 359 31.60 4.56 -41.57
N ALA A 360 31.82 3.60 -42.49
CA ALA A 360 33.13 3.36 -43.13
C ALA A 360 32.97 2.44 -44.37
N GLY A 361 33.72 2.71 -45.44
CA GLY A 361 33.59 2.02 -46.74
C GLY A 361 34.21 0.63 -46.86
N GLY A 362 34.14 0.04 -48.06
CA GLY A 362 34.98 -1.11 -48.42
C GLY A 362 34.41 -2.11 -49.42
N GLU A 363 34.74 -1.91 -50.69
CA GLU A 363 35.02 -2.96 -51.70
C GLU A 363 33.89 -3.78 -52.35
N ARG A 364 34.27 -4.35 -53.51
CA ARG A 364 33.43 -4.95 -54.55
C ARG A 364 33.51 -6.47 -54.51
N LYS A 365 32.44 -7.16 -54.93
CA LYS A 365 32.55 -8.20 -55.99
C LYS A 365 31.20 -8.47 -56.66
N GLN A 366 31.28 -8.94 -57.90
CA GLN A 366 30.18 -9.41 -58.74
C GLN A 366 29.65 -10.77 -58.16
N GLN A 367 28.51 -11.34 -58.53
CA GLN A 367 28.10 -11.67 -59.91
C GLN A 367 26.65 -12.23 -59.96
N GLN A 368 25.97 -11.98 -61.09
CA GLN A 368 24.91 -12.79 -61.75
C GLN A 368 23.60 -13.22 -61.02
N ASN A 369 22.52 -13.00 -61.77
CA ASN A 369 21.13 -13.44 -61.61
C ASN A 369 20.66 -14.01 -62.98
N PRO A 370 19.48 -14.64 -63.14
CA PRO A 370 18.62 -15.33 -62.17
C PRO A 370 18.61 -16.85 -62.53
N PRO A 371 17.60 -17.57 -63.10
CA PRO A 371 16.16 -17.33 -63.37
C PRO A 371 15.19 -18.20 -62.53
N TYR A 372 13.88 -17.98 -62.72
CA TYR A 372 12.77 -18.86 -62.33
C TYR A 372 12.47 -19.93 -63.41
N PRO A 373 11.76 -21.02 -63.09
CA PRO A 373 10.90 -21.74 -64.02
C PRO A 373 9.42 -21.33 -63.89
N ILE A 374 8.68 -21.51 -64.99
CA ILE A 374 7.26 -21.22 -65.18
C ILE A 374 6.43 -22.52 -65.02
N SER A 375 5.11 -22.38 -65.07
CA SER A 375 4.02 -23.33 -64.78
C SER A 375 3.81 -24.52 -65.74
N GLU A 376 2.87 -25.37 -65.31
CA GLU A 376 1.86 -26.16 -66.08
C GLU A 376 2.06 -27.67 -66.35
N ALA A 377 1.00 -28.41 -66.00
CA ALA A 377 0.50 -29.69 -66.55
C ALA A 377 1.36 -30.97 -66.31
N GLU A 378 0.85 -32.22 -66.25
CA GLU A 378 -0.46 -32.79 -66.62
C GLU A 378 -1.02 -33.84 -65.62
N SER A 379 -2.26 -34.22 -65.90
CA SER A 379 -3.23 -35.17 -65.30
C SER A 379 -2.83 -36.60 -64.88
N SER A 380 -3.63 -37.13 -63.92
CA SER A 380 -4.18 -38.52 -63.84
C SER A 380 -3.19 -39.68 -63.51
N VAL A 381 -3.59 -40.87 -62.99
CA VAL A 381 -4.88 -41.60 -62.92
C VAL A 381 -4.93 -42.53 -61.68
N VAL A 382 -6.13 -42.97 -61.22
CA VAL A 382 -6.43 -44.10 -60.28
C VAL A 382 -5.99 -43.87 -58.81
N ALA A 383 -6.79 -44.13 -57.75
CA ALA A 383 -7.96 -45.00 -57.59
C ALA A 383 -9.19 -44.29 -56.96
#